data_AF-A0A096N6E9-F1
#
_entry.id   AF-A0A096N6E9-F1
#
_cell.length_a   1.000
_cell.length_b   1.000
_cell.length_c   1.000
_cell.angle_alpha   90.00
_cell.angle_beta   90.00
_cell.angle_gamma   90.00
#
_symmetry.space_group_name_H-M   'P 1'
#
loop_
_entity.id
_entity.type
_entity.pdbx_description
1 polymer ?
#
loop_
_entity_poly.entity_id
_entity_poly.type
_entity_poly.pdbx_seq_one_letter_code
_entity_poly.pdbx_strand_id
1 'polypeptide(L)'
;MRSLLVLTFSPCVLLGWALLAGGTGGGGAGGGGGGAGIGGGRREREALPPQKIEVLVLLPQDDSYLFSLTRVRPAIEYALRSVEGNGTGRRLLPPGTRFQVAYEDSDCGNRALFSLVDRVAAARGTKPDLILGPVCEYAAAPVARLASHWDLPMLSAGALAAGFQHKDSEYSHLTRVAPAYAKMGEMMLALFRHHHWSRAALVYSDDKLERNCFFTLEGVHEVFQEEGLHTSIYSFDETKDLDLEDIVRNIQASERVVIMCASSDTVRSIMLAAHRHGMTSGDYAFFNIELFNSSSYGDGSWKRGDKHDFEAKQAYSSLQTVTLLRTVKPEFEKFSMEVKSSVEKQGLNMEDYVNMFVEGFHDAILLYVLALHEVLRAGYSKKDGGKIIQQTWNRTFEGIAGQVSIDANGDRYGDFSVIAMTDVEAGTQEVIGDYFGKEGRFEMRPNVKYPWGPLKLRIDENRIVEHTNSSPCKSSGGLEESAVTGIVVGALLGAGLLMAFYFFRGKLTNKTK
;
A
#
# COMPACT_ATOMS: atom_id res chain seq x y z
N MET A 1 -14.21 -36.11 27.45
CA MET A 1 -13.46 -35.56 28.60
C MET A 1 -13.06 -34.15 28.23
N ARG A 2 -13.76 -33.15 28.78
CA ARG A 2 -13.49 -31.72 28.61
C ARG A 2 -12.91 -31.21 29.93
N SER A 3 -11.71 -30.64 29.90
CA SER A 3 -11.13 -29.97 31.06
C SER A 3 -11.48 -28.49 30.98
N LEU A 4 -12.42 -28.07 31.83
CA LEU A 4 -12.70 -26.67 32.15
C LEU A 4 -11.65 -26.20 33.17
N LEU A 5 -10.93 -25.12 32.88
CA LEU A 5 -10.25 -24.35 33.92
C LEU A 5 -11.14 -23.17 34.29
N VAL A 6 -11.76 -23.27 35.47
CA VAL A 6 -12.50 -22.21 36.14
C VAL A 6 -11.51 -21.45 37.03
N LEU A 7 -11.42 -20.13 36.89
CA LEU A 7 -10.80 -19.26 37.88
C LEU A 7 -11.87 -18.26 38.34
N THR A 8 -12.35 -18.43 39.56
CA THR A 8 -13.22 -17.47 40.26
C THR A 8 -12.53 -16.93 41.52
N PHE A 9 -12.32 -15.62 41.50
CA PHE A 9 -12.39 -14.57 42.53
C PHE A 9 -11.89 -14.79 43.98
N SER A 10 -11.20 -13.77 44.49
CA SER A 10 -11.57 -13.20 45.79
C SER A 10 -11.24 -11.68 45.92
N PRO A 11 -12.16 -10.87 46.48
CA PRO A 11 -12.04 -9.41 46.64
C PRO A 11 -11.68 -8.99 48.09
N CYS A 12 -10.75 -8.04 48.25
CA CYS A 12 -10.51 -7.19 49.44
C CYS A 12 -9.36 -6.26 49.02
N VAL A 13 -9.47 -4.93 48.97
CA VAL A 13 -9.49 -3.98 50.10
C VAL A 13 -10.06 -2.64 49.60
N LEU A 14 -10.94 -2.05 50.41
CA LEU A 14 -11.53 -0.71 50.26
C LEU A 14 -10.99 0.23 51.35
N LEU A 15 -11.22 1.54 51.13
CA LEU A 15 -11.06 2.73 52.01
C LEU A 15 -9.69 3.41 51.97
N GLY A 16 -9.54 4.73 51.82
CA GLY A 16 -10.46 5.88 51.67
C GLY A 16 -9.58 7.08 51.25
N TRP A 17 -10.09 8.17 50.70
CA TRP A 17 -10.57 9.32 51.47
C TRP A 17 -11.23 10.31 50.50
N ALA A 18 -12.44 10.74 50.85
CA ALA A 18 -13.04 11.99 50.43
C ALA A 18 -13.39 12.75 51.71
N LEU A 19 -12.97 14.02 51.83
CA LEU A 19 -13.68 15.13 52.48
C LEU A 19 -12.73 16.29 52.77
N LEU A 20 -13.13 17.48 52.31
CA LEU A 20 -13.15 18.80 52.95
C LEU A 20 -13.55 19.77 51.81
N ALA A 21 -14.84 20.11 51.60
CA ALA A 21 -15.61 21.15 52.31
C ALA A 21 -14.73 22.39 52.61
N GLY A 22 -15.01 23.62 52.18
CA GLY A 22 -16.26 24.29 51.80
C GLY A 22 -16.29 25.64 52.53
N GLY A 23 -16.63 26.73 51.83
CA GLY A 23 -16.86 28.08 52.39
C GLY A 23 -15.59 28.95 52.51
N THR A 24 -15.58 30.26 52.26
CA THR A 24 -16.63 31.29 52.22
C THR A 24 -16.13 32.50 51.42
N GLY A 25 -16.98 33.09 50.58
CA GLY A 25 -16.78 34.43 50.02
C GLY A 25 -17.65 35.45 50.77
N GLY A 26 -17.08 36.59 51.15
CA GLY A 26 -17.79 37.71 51.77
C GLY A 26 -16.81 38.79 52.21
N GLY A 27 -16.91 39.99 51.63
CA GLY A 27 -15.90 41.06 51.70
C GLY A 27 -15.92 41.95 52.95
N GLY A 28 -14.90 42.81 53.03
CA GLY A 28 -14.76 43.89 54.02
C GLY A 28 -13.40 44.58 53.86
N ALA A 29 -13.41 45.92 53.88
CA ALA A 29 -12.38 46.83 53.39
C ALA A 29 -11.19 47.09 54.34
N GLY A 30 -10.10 47.64 53.78
CA GLY A 30 -9.24 48.62 54.46
C GLY A 30 -7.72 48.40 54.40
N GLY A 31 -7.00 49.36 53.80
CA GLY A 31 -5.69 49.82 54.33
C GLY A 31 -4.39 49.42 53.61
N GLY A 32 -3.93 50.31 52.72
CA GLY A 32 -2.58 50.90 52.73
C GLY A 32 -1.30 50.04 52.58
N GLY A 33 -0.59 50.26 51.46
CA GLY A 33 0.86 50.51 51.47
C GLY A 33 1.80 49.42 50.94
N GLY A 34 2.72 49.83 50.05
CA GLY A 34 4.02 49.17 49.86
C GLY A 34 4.15 48.30 48.61
N GLY A 35 4.83 48.81 47.58
CA GLY A 35 5.02 48.12 46.30
C GLY A 35 6.09 47.04 46.29
N ALA A 36 6.01 46.19 45.26
CA ALA A 36 7.15 45.59 44.57
C ALA A 36 6.62 45.03 43.25
N GLY A 37 7.13 45.56 42.13
CA GLY A 37 6.80 45.06 40.81
C GLY A 37 7.31 43.63 40.63
N ILE A 38 6.43 42.74 40.18
CA ILE A 38 6.82 41.48 39.56
C ILE A 38 6.36 41.56 38.12
N GLY A 39 7.33 41.73 37.23
CA GLY A 39 7.13 41.71 35.80
C GLY A 39 6.52 40.38 35.38
N GLY A 40 5.26 40.43 34.95
CA GLY A 40 4.65 39.36 34.18
C GLY A 40 5.33 39.27 32.82
N GLY A 41 6.41 38.49 32.75
CA GLY A 41 6.99 38.05 31.49
C GLY A 41 5.97 37.21 30.75
N ARG A 42 5.18 37.84 29.87
CA ARG A 42 4.64 37.14 28.70
C ARG A 42 5.86 36.53 28.00
N ARG A 43 5.99 35.20 28.03
CA ARG A 43 6.79 34.50 27.03
C ARG A 43 6.15 34.85 25.68
N GLU A 44 6.68 35.88 25.03
CA GLU A 44 6.54 36.01 23.59
C GLU A 44 6.95 34.66 23.02
N ARG A 45 6.01 33.96 22.37
CA ARG A 45 6.39 32.84 21.51
C ARG A 45 7.28 33.46 20.44
N GLU A 46 8.59 33.34 20.58
CA GLU A 46 9.52 33.62 19.49
C GLU A 46 8.97 32.93 18.25
N ALA A 47 8.70 33.73 17.22
CA ALA A 47 8.22 33.19 15.95
C ALA A 47 9.32 32.25 15.43
N LEU A 48 8.96 30.97 15.21
CA LEU A 48 9.88 29.98 14.68
C LEU A 48 10.53 30.51 13.39
N PRO A 49 11.85 30.32 13.19
CA PRO A 49 12.53 30.85 12.01
C PRO A 49 12.05 30.13 10.73
N PRO A 50 12.19 30.80 9.57
CA PRO A 50 11.94 30.19 8.26
C PRO A 50 12.71 28.86 8.11
N GLN A 51 12.03 27.80 7.64
CA GLN A 51 12.67 26.51 7.40
C GLN A 51 13.11 26.38 5.94
N LYS A 52 14.31 25.84 5.70
CA LYS A 52 14.71 25.36 4.38
C LYS A 52 14.65 23.84 4.42
N ILE A 53 13.74 23.21 3.68
CA ILE A 53 13.51 21.77 3.74
C ILE A 53 14.04 21.13 2.45
N GLU A 54 15.01 20.24 2.56
CA GLU A 54 15.56 19.48 1.43
C GLU A 54 14.80 18.16 1.26
N VAL A 55 14.15 17.99 0.11
CA VAL A 55 13.40 16.79 -0.24
C VAL A 55 14.14 16.04 -1.34
N LEU A 56 14.31 14.73 -1.17
CA LEU A 56 14.83 13.85 -2.21
C LEU A 56 13.69 12.97 -2.72
N VAL A 57 13.37 13.09 -4.01
CA VAL A 57 12.38 12.26 -4.71
C VAL A 57 13.14 11.21 -5.51
N LEU A 58 12.85 9.93 -5.24
CA LEU A 58 13.47 8.79 -5.93
C LEU A 58 12.37 8.03 -6.68
N LEU A 59 12.22 8.28 -7.98
CA LEU A 59 11.21 7.62 -8.82
C LEU A 59 11.81 7.29 -10.20
N PRO A 60 11.23 6.37 -10.99
CA PRO A 60 11.78 6.01 -12.29
C PRO A 60 11.80 7.19 -13.25
N GLN A 61 12.88 7.32 -14.02
CA GLN A 61 12.93 8.25 -15.14
C GLN A 61 12.13 7.74 -16.35
N ASP A 62 11.98 6.42 -16.48
CA ASP A 62 11.19 5.78 -17.54
C ASP A 62 9.69 6.03 -17.35
N ASP A 63 9.06 6.60 -18.38
CA ASP A 63 7.65 6.97 -18.40
C ASP A 63 6.71 5.80 -18.69
N SER A 64 7.25 4.59 -18.91
CA SER A 64 6.47 3.34 -18.90
C SER A 64 5.80 3.11 -17.54
N TYR A 65 6.44 3.54 -16.46
CA TYR A 65 5.92 3.45 -15.10
C TYR A 65 4.83 4.48 -14.83
N LEU A 66 3.74 4.05 -14.19
CA LEU A 66 2.64 4.92 -13.75
C LEU A 66 3.08 6.01 -12.75
N PHE A 67 4.22 5.81 -12.10
CA PHE A 67 4.80 6.66 -11.08
C PHE A 67 6.17 7.23 -11.49
N SER A 68 6.39 7.41 -12.79
CA SER A 68 7.61 8.07 -13.29
C SER A 68 7.74 9.51 -12.75
N LEU A 69 8.97 10.02 -12.76
CA LEU A 69 9.27 11.40 -12.37
C LEU A 69 8.41 12.40 -13.15
N THR A 70 8.25 12.21 -14.46
CA THR A 70 7.46 13.10 -15.33
C THR A 70 5.99 13.16 -14.92
N ARG A 71 5.41 12.02 -14.54
CA ARG A 71 4.00 11.90 -14.15
C ARG A 71 3.75 12.43 -12.74
N VAL A 72 4.65 12.17 -11.79
CA VAL A 72 4.45 12.48 -10.37
C VAL A 72 4.89 13.90 -10.00
N ARG A 73 5.93 14.43 -10.65
CA ARG A 73 6.47 15.77 -10.36
C ARG A 73 5.41 16.89 -10.36
N PRO A 74 4.48 16.97 -11.34
CA PRO A 74 3.43 17.99 -11.32
C PRO A 74 2.55 17.96 -10.07
N ALA A 75 2.29 16.77 -9.51
CA ALA A 75 1.48 16.61 -8.31
C ALA A 75 2.21 17.08 -7.05
N ILE A 76 3.51 16.77 -6.93
CA ILE A 76 4.37 17.28 -5.85
C ILE A 76 4.46 18.80 -5.93
N GLU A 77 4.70 19.37 -7.12
CA GLU A 77 4.77 20.81 -7.32
C GLU A 77 3.43 21.51 -7.02
N TYR A 78 2.30 20.88 -7.36
CA TYR A 78 0.97 21.37 -6.99
C TYR A 78 0.81 21.46 -5.47
N ALA A 79 1.17 20.39 -4.74
CA ALA A 79 1.11 20.35 -3.28
C ALA A 79 2.03 21.40 -2.65
N LEU A 80 3.24 21.58 -3.17
CA LEU A 80 4.18 22.59 -2.67
C LEU A 80 3.63 24.01 -2.85
N ARG A 81 2.99 24.32 -3.99
CA ARG A 81 2.32 25.62 -4.20
C ARG A 81 1.20 25.85 -3.19
N SER A 82 0.42 24.82 -2.85
CA SER A 82 -0.69 24.95 -1.89
C SER A 82 -0.17 25.17 -0.46
N VAL A 83 0.94 24.53 -0.09
CA VAL A 83 1.57 24.66 1.24
C VAL A 83 2.35 25.96 1.42
N GLU A 84 3.09 26.41 0.38
CA GLU A 84 3.85 27.65 0.43
C GLU A 84 2.97 28.90 0.25
N GLY A 85 1.83 28.74 -0.42
CA GLY A 85 0.86 29.79 -0.70
C GLY A 85 0.16 30.32 0.56
N ASN A 86 -0.46 31.50 0.42
CA ASN A 86 -1.39 32.06 1.42
C ASN A 86 -2.86 31.73 1.09
N GLY A 87 -3.12 30.95 0.03
CA GLY A 87 -4.45 30.78 -0.55
C GLY A 87 -5.49 30.10 0.35
N THR A 88 -5.05 29.29 1.31
CA THR A 88 -5.92 28.56 2.24
C THR A 88 -6.15 29.28 3.57
N GLY A 89 -5.57 30.46 3.78
CA GLY A 89 -5.73 31.26 5.01
C GLY A 89 -5.07 30.69 6.28
N ARG A 90 -4.48 29.49 6.24
CA ARG A 90 -3.74 28.86 7.35
C ARG A 90 -2.42 28.27 6.87
N ARG A 91 -1.38 29.10 6.87
CA ARG A 91 0.00 28.61 6.70
C ARG A 91 0.41 27.82 7.95
N LEU A 92 0.74 26.54 7.78
CA LEU A 92 1.14 25.66 8.90
C LEU A 92 2.62 25.84 9.28
N LEU A 93 3.49 26.07 8.29
CA LEU A 93 4.91 26.26 8.53
C LEU A 93 5.26 27.75 8.70
N PRO A 94 6.38 28.06 9.38
CA PRO A 94 6.79 29.45 9.58
C PRO A 94 6.89 30.24 8.26
N PRO A 95 6.50 31.52 8.23
CA PRO A 95 6.58 32.33 7.02
C PRO A 95 8.03 32.40 6.52
N GLY A 96 8.20 32.30 5.19
CA GLY A 96 9.52 32.23 4.56
C GLY A 96 10.09 30.81 4.44
N THR A 97 9.39 29.79 4.95
CA THR A 97 9.76 28.38 4.72
C THR A 97 9.74 28.04 3.22
N ARG A 98 10.74 27.31 2.74
CA ARG A 98 10.91 26.90 1.34
C ARG A 98 11.33 25.45 1.23
N PHE A 99 10.78 24.78 0.21
CA PHE A 99 11.18 23.42 -0.16
C PHE A 99 12.20 23.45 -1.29
N GLN A 100 13.25 22.64 -1.17
CA GLN A 100 14.23 22.37 -2.22
C GLN A 100 14.14 20.90 -2.58
N VAL A 101 13.58 20.60 -3.76
CA VAL A 101 13.31 19.24 -4.20
C VAL A 101 14.34 18.82 -5.22
N ALA A 102 15.04 17.72 -4.94
CA ALA A 102 15.88 17.02 -5.91
C ALA A 102 15.10 15.82 -6.44
N TYR A 103 15.00 15.71 -7.76
CA TYR A 103 14.34 14.61 -8.46
C TYR A 103 15.43 13.72 -9.04
N GLU A 104 15.54 12.50 -8.54
CA GLU A 104 16.58 11.54 -8.93
C GLU A 104 15.94 10.25 -9.44
N ASP A 105 16.57 9.68 -10.46
CA ASP A 105 16.13 8.43 -11.07
C ASP A 105 16.37 7.24 -10.13
N SER A 106 15.30 6.52 -9.81
CA SER A 106 15.35 5.27 -9.06
C SER A 106 15.71 4.05 -9.90
N ASP A 107 15.52 4.13 -11.23
CA ASP A 107 15.63 3.00 -12.18
C ASP A 107 14.78 1.78 -11.77
N CYS A 108 13.73 2.02 -10.94
CA CYS A 108 12.95 0.99 -10.26
C CYS A 108 13.83 -0.08 -9.56
N GLY A 109 15.03 0.28 -9.12
CA GLY A 109 16.01 -0.68 -8.61
C GLY A 109 17.11 -0.06 -7.78
N ASN A 110 18.32 -0.62 -7.89
CA ASN A 110 19.45 -0.26 -7.05
C ASN A 110 19.92 1.19 -7.22
N ARG A 111 19.59 1.85 -8.33
CA ARG A 111 19.96 3.25 -8.56
C ARG A 111 19.38 4.18 -7.49
N ALA A 112 18.21 3.88 -6.94
CA ALA A 112 17.66 4.63 -5.81
C ALA A 112 18.60 4.67 -4.60
N LEU A 113 19.17 3.51 -4.24
CA LEU A 113 20.15 3.40 -3.16
C LEU A 113 21.42 4.18 -3.50
N PHE A 114 21.93 4.03 -4.73
CA PHE A 114 23.16 4.69 -5.17
C PHE A 114 23.01 6.21 -5.12
N SER A 115 21.93 6.76 -5.68
CA SER A 115 21.64 8.20 -5.66
C SER A 115 21.56 8.76 -4.24
N LEU A 116 20.92 8.04 -3.32
CA LEU A 116 20.85 8.46 -1.91
C LEU A 116 22.24 8.47 -1.25
N VAL A 117 23.01 7.39 -1.42
CA VAL A 117 24.34 7.25 -0.81
C VAL A 117 25.33 8.27 -1.38
N ASP A 118 25.39 8.40 -2.71
CA ASP A 118 26.29 9.32 -3.41
C ASP A 118 25.97 10.77 -3.06
N ARG A 119 24.69 11.14 -3.00
CA ARG A 119 24.27 12.50 -2.62
C ARG A 119 24.72 12.85 -1.20
N VAL A 120 24.54 11.94 -0.24
CA VAL A 120 24.97 12.15 1.14
C VAL A 120 26.49 12.21 1.24
N ALA A 121 27.21 11.31 0.55
CA ALA A 121 28.66 11.29 0.55
C ALA A 121 29.27 12.55 -0.08
N ALA A 122 28.79 12.95 -1.26
CA ALA A 122 29.23 14.14 -1.99
C ALA A 122 28.90 15.45 -1.23
N ALA A 123 27.76 15.49 -0.53
CA ALA A 123 27.38 16.60 0.33
C ALA A 123 28.05 16.58 1.72
N ARG A 124 29.18 15.86 1.86
CA ARG A 124 29.99 15.76 3.09
C ARG A 124 29.18 15.30 4.31
N GLY A 125 28.28 14.35 4.11
CA GLY A 125 27.40 13.80 5.14
C GLY A 125 26.09 14.56 5.33
N THR A 126 25.82 15.61 4.56
CA THR A 126 24.54 16.32 4.62
C THR A 126 23.42 15.45 4.06
N LYS A 127 22.41 15.17 4.88
CA LYS A 127 21.27 14.32 4.55
C LYS A 127 20.05 15.16 4.17
N PRO A 128 19.17 14.68 3.26
CA PRO A 128 17.88 15.32 3.03
C PRO A 128 17.05 15.36 4.33
N ASP A 129 16.04 16.22 4.39
CA ASP A 129 15.09 16.29 5.50
C ASP A 129 13.87 15.37 5.27
N LEU A 130 13.58 15.01 4.02
CA LEU A 130 12.48 14.12 3.63
C LEU A 130 12.88 13.30 2.40
N ILE A 131 12.53 12.01 2.40
CA ILE A 131 12.62 11.14 1.22
C ILE A 131 11.19 10.83 0.74
N LEU A 132 10.95 11.01 -0.57
CA LEU A 132 9.74 10.59 -1.25
C LEU A 132 10.04 9.45 -2.24
N GLY A 133 9.32 8.35 -2.12
CA GLY A 133 9.63 7.10 -2.83
C GLY A 133 10.84 6.39 -2.21
N PRO A 134 11.39 5.34 -2.84
CA PRO A 134 10.93 4.70 -4.08
C PRO A 134 9.57 4.01 -3.97
N VAL A 135 9.01 3.66 -5.13
CA VAL A 135 7.76 2.92 -5.24
C VAL A 135 8.02 1.41 -5.32
N CYS A 136 8.88 0.98 -6.25
CA CYS A 136 9.22 -0.42 -6.46
C CYS A 136 9.82 -1.07 -5.21
N GLU A 137 9.42 -2.30 -4.91
CA GLU A 137 9.69 -3.02 -3.68
C GLU A 137 11.20 -3.17 -3.43
N TYR A 138 11.93 -3.67 -4.43
CA TYR A 138 13.37 -3.90 -4.33
C TYR A 138 14.19 -2.60 -4.31
N ALA A 139 13.64 -1.49 -4.83
CA ALA A 139 14.25 -0.16 -4.71
C ALA A 139 13.97 0.48 -3.35
N ALA A 140 12.75 0.34 -2.84
CA ALA A 140 12.29 0.94 -1.61
C ALA A 140 12.93 0.29 -0.37
N ALA A 141 13.09 -1.03 -0.36
CA ALA A 141 13.63 -1.76 0.78
C ALA A 141 15.01 -1.25 1.26
N PRO A 142 16.04 -1.12 0.42
CA PRO A 142 17.34 -0.59 0.86
C PRO A 142 17.27 0.90 1.26
N VAL A 143 16.43 1.71 0.61
CA VAL A 143 16.27 3.13 0.95
C VAL A 143 15.59 3.30 2.32
N ALA A 144 14.54 2.52 2.60
CA ALA A 144 13.84 2.55 3.88
C ALA A 144 14.76 2.14 5.05
N ARG A 145 15.62 1.14 4.84
CA ARG A 145 16.65 0.75 5.81
C ARG A 145 17.61 1.89 6.13
N LEU A 146 18.08 2.61 5.10
CA LEU A 146 18.93 3.79 5.30
C LEU A 146 18.19 4.94 5.96
N ALA A 147 16.93 5.17 5.60
CA ALA A 147 16.09 6.19 6.22
C ALA A 147 15.93 5.92 7.72
N SER A 148 15.65 4.67 8.10
CA SER A 148 15.60 4.23 9.50
C SER A 148 16.96 4.41 10.21
N HIS A 149 18.04 3.97 9.58
CA HIS A 149 19.38 4.09 10.15
C HIS A 149 19.84 5.54 10.36
N TRP A 150 19.43 6.45 9.48
CA TRP A 150 19.83 7.86 9.50
C TRP A 150 18.80 8.81 10.14
N ASP A 151 17.75 8.27 10.75
CA ASP A 151 16.66 9.05 11.37
C ASP A 151 16.03 10.04 10.37
N LEU A 152 15.71 9.56 9.15
CA LEU A 152 15.10 10.34 8.08
C LEU A 152 13.66 9.89 7.84
N PRO A 153 12.68 10.80 7.73
CA PRO A 153 11.33 10.40 7.38
C PRO A 153 11.26 10.01 5.90
N MET A 154 10.68 8.84 5.61
CA MET A 154 10.41 8.36 4.25
C MET A 154 8.90 8.17 4.06
N LEU A 155 8.33 8.86 3.07
CA LEU A 155 6.93 8.69 2.67
C LEU A 155 6.90 8.13 1.25
N SER A 156 6.11 7.08 1.02
CA SER A 156 5.99 6.49 -0.32
C SER A 156 4.54 6.13 -0.65
N ALA A 157 4.15 6.39 -1.90
CA ALA A 157 2.92 5.85 -2.47
C ALA A 157 3.11 4.43 -3.04
N GLY A 158 4.28 3.82 -2.84
CA GLY A 158 4.57 2.42 -3.13
C GLY A 158 4.99 1.64 -1.90
N ALA A 159 6.00 0.75 -2.03
CA ALA A 159 6.40 -0.18 -0.99
C ALA A 159 5.20 -1.03 -0.50
N LEU A 160 4.41 -1.54 -1.45
CA LEU A 160 3.08 -2.09 -1.18
C LEU A 160 3.10 -3.54 -0.69
N ALA A 161 4.23 -4.24 -0.87
CA ALA A 161 4.44 -5.61 -0.39
C ALA A 161 4.22 -5.76 1.13
N ALA A 162 3.77 -6.95 1.55
CA ALA A 162 3.46 -7.27 2.94
C ALA A 162 4.65 -7.11 3.87
N GLY A 163 5.87 -7.41 3.40
CA GLY A 163 7.10 -7.28 4.19
C GLY A 163 7.31 -5.89 4.83
N PHE A 164 6.87 -4.81 4.17
CA PHE A 164 6.99 -3.44 4.68
C PHE A 164 6.07 -3.12 5.87
N GLN A 165 5.14 -4.01 6.22
CA GLN A 165 4.29 -3.86 7.41
C GLN A 165 5.09 -4.02 8.71
N HIS A 166 6.22 -4.73 8.69
CA HIS A 166 7.04 -5.00 9.88
C HIS A 166 7.95 -3.80 10.21
N LYS A 167 7.40 -2.82 10.93
CA LYS A 167 8.08 -1.53 11.20
C LYS A 167 8.75 -1.44 12.58
N ASP A 168 8.92 -2.56 13.27
CA ASP A 168 9.58 -2.59 14.60
C ASP A 168 11.06 -2.19 14.55
N SER A 169 11.71 -2.35 13.38
CA SER A 169 13.12 -2.00 13.20
C SER A 169 13.39 -1.37 11.83
N GLU A 170 13.67 -2.19 10.82
CA GLU A 170 14.28 -1.78 9.55
C GLU A 170 13.42 -0.84 8.69
N TYR A 171 12.09 -0.86 8.89
CA TYR A 171 11.12 0.00 8.22
C TYR A 171 10.42 1.00 9.15
N SER A 172 10.97 1.22 10.35
CA SER A 172 10.39 2.12 11.38
C SER A 172 10.18 3.57 10.93
N HIS A 173 10.85 4.00 9.86
CA HIS A 173 10.80 5.36 9.34
C HIS A 173 10.03 5.49 8.02
N LEU A 174 9.24 4.47 7.67
CA LEU A 174 8.41 4.44 6.47
C LEU A 174 6.93 4.68 6.81
N THR A 175 6.32 5.60 6.07
CA THR A 175 4.86 5.78 6.03
C THR A 175 4.36 5.53 4.61
N ARG A 176 3.42 4.59 4.46
CA ARG A 176 2.82 4.25 3.16
C ARG A 176 1.55 5.07 2.96
N VAL A 177 1.59 6.01 2.03
CA VAL A 177 0.50 6.97 1.77
C VAL A 177 -0.51 6.49 0.74
N ALA A 178 -0.34 5.26 0.28
CA ALA A 178 -1.23 4.57 -0.65
C ALA A 178 -1.54 3.17 -0.08
N PRO A 179 -2.73 2.59 -0.33
CA PRO A 179 -3.11 1.32 0.25
C PRO A 179 -2.16 0.18 -0.16
N ALA A 180 -1.62 -0.53 0.82
CA ALA A 180 -0.78 -1.71 0.60
C ALA A 180 -1.59 -2.89 0.04
N TYR A 181 -0.92 -3.90 -0.54
CA TYR A 181 -1.61 -5.06 -1.11
C TYR A 181 -2.43 -5.84 -0.07
N ALA A 182 -1.99 -5.90 1.20
CA ALA A 182 -2.78 -6.50 2.28
C ALA A 182 -4.16 -5.85 2.47
N LYS A 183 -4.31 -4.54 2.16
CA LYS A 183 -5.60 -3.84 2.23
C LYS A 183 -6.58 -4.34 1.17
N MET A 184 -6.08 -4.83 0.03
CA MET A 184 -6.91 -5.55 -0.95
C MET A 184 -7.42 -6.88 -0.37
N GLY A 185 -6.57 -7.60 0.38
CA GLY A 185 -6.97 -8.82 1.08
C GLY A 185 -8.07 -8.57 2.12
N GLU A 186 -7.94 -7.52 2.94
CA GLU A 186 -8.95 -7.10 3.91
C GLU A 186 -10.31 -6.81 3.23
N MET A 187 -10.28 -6.10 2.09
CA MET A 187 -11.47 -5.80 1.30
C MET A 187 -12.12 -7.07 0.73
N MET A 188 -11.33 -7.94 0.09
CA MET A 188 -11.84 -9.19 -0.49
C MET A 188 -12.41 -10.11 0.59
N LEU A 189 -11.81 -10.13 1.78
CA LEU A 189 -12.33 -10.88 2.92
C LEU A 189 -13.70 -10.36 3.36
N ALA A 190 -13.87 -9.05 3.46
CA ALA A 190 -15.15 -8.43 3.81
C ALA A 190 -16.23 -8.73 2.76
N LEU A 191 -15.87 -8.71 1.48
CA LEU A 191 -16.74 -9.11 0.37
C LEU A 191 -17.15 -10.59 0.46
N PHE A 192 -16.20 -11.48 0.73
CA PHE A 192 -16.46 -12.92 0.89
C PHE A 192 -17.37 -13.20 2.09
N ARG A 193 -17.14 -12.53 3.22
CA ARG A 193 -18.02 -12.61 4.40
C ARG A 193 -19.44 -12.14 4.09
N HIS A 194 -19.60 -11.08 3.30
CA HIS A 194 -20.90 -10.58 2.86
C HIS A 194 -21.66 -11.60 2.00
N HIS A 195 -20.97 -12.28 1.08
CA HIS A 195 -21.56 -13.27 0.19
C HIS A 195 -21.59 -14.71 0.74
N HIS A 196 -21.02 -14.93 1.92
CA HIS A 196 -20.84 -16.26 2.53
C HIS A 196 -20.03 -17.23 1.66
N TRP A 197 -19.02 -16.72 0.96
CA TRP A 197 -18.05 -17.53 0.21
C TRP A 197 -16.89 -17.94 1.11
N SER A 198 -16.29 -19.08 0.81
CA SER A 198 -15.18 -19.64 1.59
C SER A 198 -14.01 -20.16 0.74
N ARG A 199 -14.16 -20.17 -0.60
CA ARG A 199 -13.16 -20.70 -1.53
C ARG A 199 -12.97 -19.79 -2.74
N ALA A 200 -11.73 -19.64 -3.20
CA ALA A 200 -11.41 -18.81 -4.37
C ALA A 200 -10.27 -19.38 -5.23
N ALA A 201 -10.32 -19.16 -6.53
CA ALA A 201 -9.17 -19.33 -7.42
C ALA A 201 -8.48 -17.97 -7.61
N LEU A 202 -7.18 -17.90 -7.31
CA LEU A 202 -6.32 -16.74 -7.52
C LEU A 202 -5.54 -16.93 -8.82
N VAL A 203 -5.81 -16.09 -9.82
CA VAL A 203 -5.27 -16.22 -11.17
C VAL A 203 -4.50 -14.95 -11.53
N TYR A 204 -3.18 -15.02 -11.70
CA TYR A 204 -2.39 -13.81 -11.93
C TYR A 204 -1.22 -13.96 -12.89
N SER A 205 -0.89 -12.82 -13.52
CA SER A 205 0.35 -12.63 -14.27
C SER A 205 1.51 -12.36 -13.31
N ASP A 206 2.65 -13.01 -13.54
CA ASP A 206 3.88 -12.87 -12.76
C ASP A 206 5.09 -12.83 -13.70
N ASP A 207 5.41 -11.61 -14.11
CA ASP A 207 6.51 -11.20 -15.00
C ASP A 207 7.93 -11.46 -14.46
N LYS A 208 8.06 -11.84 -13.18
CA LYS A 208 9.35 -12.03 -12.49
C LYS A 208 10.24 -10.77 -12.44
N LEU A 209 9.68 -9.60 -12.71
CA LEU A 209 10.32 -8.29 -12.66
C LEU A 209 9.74 -7.49 -11.49
N GLU A 210 8.73 -6.67 -11.75
CA GLU A 210 8.02 -5.88 -10.73
C GLU A 210 7.01 -6.73 -9.96
N ARG A 211 6.41 -7.74 -10.61
CA ARG A 211 5.51 -8.72 -9.98
C ARG A 211 4.29 -8.06 -9.30
N ASN A 212 3.79 -6.94 -9.83
CA ASN A 212 2.67 -6.17 -9.27
C ASN A 212 1.44 -7.05 -8.97
N CYS A 213 1.02 -7.88 -9.94
CA CYS A 213 -0.13 -8.76 -9.77
C CYS A 213 0.13 -9.96 -8.84
N PHE A 214 1.37 -10.47 -8.81
CA PHE A 214 1.78 -11.47 -7.82
C PHE A 214 1.64 -10.91 -6.40
N PHE A 215 2.22 -9.74 -6.11
CA PHE A 215 2.15 -9.15 -4.77
C PHE A 215 0.72 -8.74 -4.38
N THR A 216 -0.10 -8.34 -5.35
CA THR A 216 -1.52 -8.05 -5.14
C THR A 216 -2.28 -9.28 -4.65
N LEU A 217 -2.15 -10.41 -5.36
CA LEU A 217 -2.86 -11.63 -4.98
C LEU A 217 -2.17 -12.39 -3.84
N GLU A 218 -0.89 -12.15 -3.57
CA GLU A 218 -0.21 -12.56 -2.34
C GLU A 218 -0.87 -11.90 -1.12
N GLY A 219 -1.15 -10.59 -1.18
CA GLY A 219 -1.87 -9.89 -0.10
C GLY A 219 -3.28 -10.45 0.15
N VAL A 220 -3.99 -10.87 -0.89
CA VAL A 220 -5.28 -11.58 -0.74
C VAL A 220 -5.07 -12.97 -0.14
N HIS A 221 -4.08 -13.71 -0.63
CA HIS A 221 -3.76 -15.05 -0.16
C HIS A 221 -3.41 -15.07 1.33
N GLU A 222 -2.54 -14.17 1.79
CA GLU A 222 -2.13 -14.08 3.20
C GLU A 222 -3.35 -13.87 4.12
N VAL A 223 -4.19 -12.88 3.81
CA VAL A 223 -5.40 -12.59 4.60
C VAL A 223 -6.38 -13.78 4.59
N PHE A 224 -6.55 -14.45 3.44
CA PHE A 224 -7.44 -15.61 3.34
C PHE A 224 -6.91 -16.81 4.13
N GLN A 225 -5.60 -17.06 4.10
CA GLN A 225 -4.97 -18.13 4.88
C GLN A 225 -5.12 -17.90 6.39
N GLU A 226 -4.92 -16.67 6.86
CA GLU A 226 -5.11 -16.31 8.28
C GLU A 226 -6.55 -16.55 8.77
N GLU A 227 -7.53 -16.37 7.89
CA GLU A 227 -8.96 -16.54 8.18
C GLU A 227 -9.51 -17.92 7.82
N GLY A 228 -8.66 -18.83 7.32
CA GLY A 228 -9.02 -20.21 7.00
C GLY A 228 -9.85 -20.39 5.71
N LEU A 229 -9.80 -19.43 4.79
CA LEU A 229 -10.39 -19.55 3.45
C LEU A 229 -9.46 -20.36 2.53
N HIS A 230 -10.04 -21.23 1.70
CA HIS A 230 -9.25 -22.03 0.76
C HIS A 230 -8.96 -21.24 -0.53
N THR A 231 -7.71 -21.27 -0.99
CA THR A 231 -7.31 -20.62 -2.25
C THR A 231 -6.58 -21.59 -3.17
N SER A 232 -7.05 -21.73 -4.41
CA SER A 232 -6.30 -22.38 -5.49
C SER A 232 -5.50 -21.33 -6.27
N ILE A 233 -4.21 -21.57 -6.49
CA ILE A 233 -3.31 -20.60 -7.13
C ILE A 233 -2.99 -21.05 -8.55
N TYR A 234 -3.12 -20.14 -9.52
CA TYR A 234 -2.66 -20.32 -10.88
C TYR A 234 -1.90 -19.07 -11.34
N SER A 235 -0.61 -19.22 -11.61
CA SER A 235 0.24 -18.13 -12.10
C SER A 235 0.67 -18.39 -13.54
N PHE A 236 0.68 -17.35 -14.37
CA PHE A 236 1.23 -17.36 -15.72
C PHE A 236 2.08 -16.12 -15.95
N ASP A 237 2.69 -16.00 -17.13
CA ASP A 237 3.49 -14.84 -17.52
C ASP A 237 2.93 -14.31 -18.85
N GLU A 238 2.27 -13.16 -18.81
CA GLU A 238 1.61 -12.58 -20.00
C GLU A 238 2.58 -11.99 -21.03
N THR A 239 3.87 -11.93 -20.72
CA THR A 239 4.90 -11.58 -21.71
C THR A 239 5.22 -12.74 -22.67
N LYS A 240 4.69 -13.93 -22.39
CA LYS A 240 4.82 -15.16 -23.19
C LYS A 240 3.49 -15.53 -23.83
N ASP A 241 3.54 -16.50 -24.74
CA ASP A 241 2.34 -17.08 -25.34
C ASP A 241 1.44 -17.68 -24.25
N LEU A 242 0.21 -17.19 -24.16
CA LEU A 242 -0.78 -17.62 -23.16
C LEU A 242 -1.54 -18.85 -23.64
N ASP A 243 -1.50 -19.93 -22.85
CA ASP A 243 -2.42 -21.06 -23.00
C ASP A 243 -3.73 -20.78 -22.25
N LEU A 244 -4.60 -20.00 -22.90
CA LEU A 244 -5.91 -19.61 -22.35
C LEU A 244 -6.82 -20.82 -22.08
N GLU A 245 -6.66 -21.90 -22.84
CA GLU A 245 -7.46 -23.11 -22.65
C GLU A 245 -7.03 -23.86 -21.39
N ASP A 246 -5.72 -23.94 -21.11
CA ASP A 246 -5.22 -24.49 -19.85
C ASP A 246 -5.67 -23.63 -18.65
N ILE A 247 -5.57 -22.31 -18.74
CA ILE A 247 -6.03 -21.38 -17.68
C ILE A 247 -7.50 -21.66 -17.34
N VAL A 248 -8.38 -21.65 -18.36
CA VAL A 248 -9.82 -21.82 -18.16
C VAL A 248 -10.17 -23.22 -17.64
N ARG A 249 -9.48 -24.27 -18.12
CA ARG A 249 -9.69 -25.63 -17.60
C ARG A 249 -9.29 -25.78 -16.13
N ASN A 250 -8.19 -25.15 -15.73
CA ASN A 250 -7.78 -25.14 -14.32
C ASN A 250 -8.78 -24.40 -13.44
N ILE A 251 -9.32 -23.27 -13.92
CA ILE A 251 -10.42 -22.56 -13.23
C ILE A 251 -11.65 -23.46 -13.11
N GLN A 252 -12.08 -24.08 -14.21
CA GLN A 252 -13.26 -24.94 -14.24
C GLN A 252 -13.16 -26.16 -13.32
N ALA A 253 -11.95 -26.66 -13.10
CA ALA A 253 -11.66 -27.80 -12.23
C ALA A 253 -11.42 -27.43 -10.76
N SER A 254 -11.34 -26.14 -10.43
CA SER A 254 -11.02 -25.65 -9.08
C SER A 254 -12.22 -25.00 -8.41
N GLU A 255 -12.32 -23.67 -8.45
CA GLU A 255 -13.24 -22.89 -7.63
C GLU A 255 -14.20 -22.06 -8.48
N ARG A 256 -15.33 -21.65 -7.88
CA ARG A 256 -16.38 -20.89 -8.58
C ARG A 256 -16.24 -19.38 -8.46
N VAL A 257 -15.52 -18.90 -7.44
CA VAL A 257 -15.15 -17.49 -7.30
C VAL A 257 -13.70 -17.36 -7.78
N VAL A 258 -13.47 -16.50 -8.76
CA VAL A 258 -12.19 -16.35 -9.44
C VAL A 258 -11.72 -14.92 -9.29
N ILE A 259 -10.56 -14.71 -8.69
CA ILE A 259 -9.95 -13.39 -8.47
C ILE A 259 -8.74 -13.29 -9.38
N MET A 260 -8.78 -12.35 -10.32
CA MET A 260 -7.80 -12.20 -11.38
C MET A 260 -6.99 -10.91 -11.24
N CYS A 261 -5.71 -10.97 -11.56
CA CYS A 261 -4.88 -9.80 -11.79
C CYS A 261 -3.94 -10.02 -12.98
N ALA A 262 -4.15 -9.27 -14.06
CA ALA A 262 -3.31 -9.25 -15.25
C ALA A 262 -3.60 -7.95 -16.03
N SER A 263 -2.96 -7.77 -17.19
CA SER A 263 -3.33 -6.68 -18.09
C SER A 263 -4.80 -6.77 -18.54
N SER A 264 -5.36 -5.61 -18.90
CA SER A 264 -6.74 -5.46 -19.38
C SER A 264 -7.08 -6.40 -20.54
N ASP A 265 -6.13 -6.61 -21.47
CA ASP A 265 -6.33 -7.49 -22.63
C ASP A 265 -6.20 -8.97 -22.28
N THR A 266 -5.34 -9.34 -21.33
CA THR A 266 -5.27 -10.70 -20.78
C THR A 266 -6.57 -11.06 -20.07
N VAL A 267 -7.08 -10.18 -19.21
CA VAL A 267 -8.38 -10.39 -18.53
C VAL A 267 -9.49 -10.56 -19.56
N ARG A 268 -9.55 -9.70 -20.59
CA ARG A 268 -10.52 -9.82 -21.68
C ARG A 268 -10.43 -11.17 -22.39
N SER A 269 -9.21 -11.62 -22.67
CA SER A 269 -8.94 -12.89 -23.36
C SER A 269 -9.38 -14.10 -22.54
N ILE A 270 -9.13 -14.10 -21.22
CA ILE A 270 -9.61 -15.12 -20.29
C ILE A 270 -11.15 -15.11 -20.24
N MET A 271 -11.78 -13.95 -20.15
CA MET A 271 -13.25 -13.85 -20.12
C MET A 271 -13.91 -14.35 -21.40
N LEU A 272 -13.33 -14.06 -22.57
CA LEU A 272 -13.79 -14.62 -23.85
C LEU A 272 -13.66 -16.14 -23.88
N ALA A 273 -12.52 -16.69 -23.42
CA ALA A 273 -12.35 -18.14 -23.33
C ALA A 273 -13.35 -18.78 -22.36
N ALA A 274 -13.52 -18.22 -21.17
CA ALA A 274 -14.51 -18.67 -20.19
C ALA A 274 -15.95 -18.62 -20.74
N HIS A 275 -16.29 -17.60 -21.55
CA HIS A 275 -17.59 -17.50 -22.21
C HIS A 275 -17.82 -18.62 -23.23
N ARG A 276 -16.82 -18.99 -24.03
CA ARG A 276 -16.90 -20.14 -24.94
C ARG A 276 -17.07 -21.47 -24.22
N HIS A 277 -16.57 -21.58 -22.99
CA HIS A 277 -16.79 -22.72 -22.08
C HIS A 277 -18.10 -22.64 -21.28
N GLY A 278 -18.94 -21.63 -21.52
CA GLY A 278 -20.25 -21.47 -20.89
C GLY A 278 -20.21 -21.00 -19.43
N MET A 279 -19.06 -20.53 -18.93
CA MET A 279 -18.84 -20.21 -17.51
C MET A 279 -19.39 -18.84 -17.09
N THR A 280 -19.74 -17.97 -18.05
CA THR A 280 -20.12 -16.57 -17.80
C THR A 280 -21.63 -16.35 -17.68
N SER A 281 -22.40 -17.43 -17.51
CA SER A 281 -23.86 -17.39 -17.40
C SER A 281 -24.38 -17.38 -15.96
N GLY A 282 -23.49 -17.20 -14.96
CA GLY A 282 -23.82 -17.04 -13.54
C GLY A 282 -23.41 -18.20 -12.62
N ASP A 283 -22.75 -19.22 -13.15
CA ASP A 283 -22.21 -20.35 -12.38
C ASP A 283 -20.85 -20.06 -11.74
N TYR A 284 -20.24 -18.94 -12.13
CA TYR A 284 -18.96 -18.42 -11.65
C TYR A 284 -19.10 -16.93 -11.36
N ALA A 285 -18.35 -16.46 -10.35
CA ALA A 285 -18.16 -15.05 -10.07
C ALA A 285 -16.72 -14.67 -10.43
N PHE A 286 -16.54 -13.88 -11.47
CA PHE A 286 -15.22 -13.40 -11.88
C PHE A 286 -14.95 -12.02 -11.30
N PHE A 287 -13.75 -11.84 -10.77
CA PHE A 287 -13.24 -10.57 -10.31
C PHE A 287 -11.95 -10.25 -11.07
N ASN A 288 -11.78 -9.02 -11.54
CA ASN A 288 -10.46 -8.49 -11.86
C ASN A 288 -10.13 -7.31 -10.95
N ILE A 289 -8.84 -7.13 -10.67
CA ILE A 289 -8.34 -6.00 -9.87
C ILE A 289 -7.78 -4.95 -10.82
N GLU A 290 -8.44 -3.80 -10.89
CA GLU A 290 -7.91 -2.60 -11.55
C GLU A 290 -6.88 -1.96 -10.62
N LEU A 291 -5.62 -2.38 -10.75
CA LEU A 291 -4.56 -1.83 -9.91
C LEU A 291 -4.35 -0.33 -10.17
N PHE A 292 -4.20 0.41 -9.07
CA PHE A 292 -3.76 1.80 -9.03
C PHE A 292 -4.70 2.82 -9.71
N ASN A 293 -5.96 2.44 -10.02
CA ASN A 293 -6.88 3.21 -10.87
C ASN A 293 -6.27 3.50 -12.25
N SER A 294 -5.84 2.44 -12.93
CA SER A 294 -5.31 2.53 -14.29
C SER A 294 -6.04 1.58 -15.22
N SER A 295 -6.46 2.10 -16.38
CA SER A 295 -7.10 1.36 -17.47
C SER A 295 -6.29 0.15 -17.94
N SER A 296 -4.97 0.17 -17.71
CA SER A 296 -4.03 -0.90 -18.08
C SER A 296 -4.31 -2.23 -17.37
N TYR A 297 -4.95 -2.21 -16.19
CA TYR A 297 -5.32 -3.42 -15.42
C TYR A 297 -6.80 -3.81 -15.59
N GLY A 298 -7.52 -3.11 -16.47
CA GLY A 298 -8.93 -3.37 -16.77
C GLY A 298 -9.86 -2.61 -15.85
N ASP A 299 -10.31 -1.45 -16.30
CA ASP A 299 -11.36 -0.60 -15.71
C ASP A 299 -12.79 -1.16 -15.90
N GLY A 300 -12.90 -2.42 -16.34
CA GLY A 300 -14.14 -3.05 -16.74
C GLY A 300 -14.49 -2.86 -18.22
N SER A 301 -13.74 -2.07 -19.00
CA SER A 301 -14.04 -1.86 -20.42
C SER A 301 -13.95 -3.17 -21.23
N TRP A 302 -15.09 -3.63 -21.74
CA TRP A 302 -15.18 -4.81 -22.62
C TRP A 302 -14.94 -4.47 -24.10
N LYS A 303 -15.19 -3.21 -24.47
CA LYS A 303 -15.18 -2.73 -25.85
C LYS A 303 -13.76 -2.43 -26.31
N ARG A 304 -13.38 -2.99 -27.47
CA ARG A 304 -12.10 -2.73 -28.15
C ARG A 304 -12.28 -2.29 -29.60
N GLY A 305 -13.52 -2.28 -30.12
CA GLY A 305 -13.78 -2.01 -31.53
C GLY A 305 -13.40 -3.18 -32.44
N ASP A 306 -13.32 -4.39 -31.89
CA ASP A 306 -12.97 -5.60 -32.62
C ASP A 306 -14.21 -6.48 -32.91
N LYS A 307 -13.99 -7.62 -33.58
CA LYS A 307 -15.05 -8.58 -33.93
C LYS A 307 -15.66 -9.32 -32.73
N HIS A 308 -15.03 -9.24 -31.55
CA HIS A 308 -15.41 -9.93 -30.33
C HIS A 308 -16.16 -9.03 -29.34
N ASP A 309 -16.37 -7.75 -29.63
CA ASP A 309 -17.04 -6.80 -28.72
C ASP A 309 -18.39 -7.30 -28.20
N PHE A 310 -19.21 -7.92 -29.04
CA PHE A 310 -20.51 -8.48 -28.61
C PHE A 310 -20.34 -9.67 -27.65
N GLU A 311 -19.41 -10.57 -27.96
CA GLU A 311 -19.05 -11.72 -27.12
C GLU A 311 -18.46 -11.26 -25.78
N ALA A 312 -17.57 -10.27 -25.81
CA ALA A 312 -16.94 -9.68 -24.63
C ALA A 312 -17.99 -9.01 -23.72
N LYS A 313 -18.94 -8.25 -24.30
CA LYS A 313 -20.04 -7.64 -23.53
C LYS A 313 -20.84 -8.70 -22.76
N GLN A 314 -21.16 -9.82 -23.42
CA GLN A 314 -21.88 -10.92 -22.76
C GLN A 314 -21.03 -11.58 -21.68
N ALA A 315 -19.75 -11.84 -21.94
CA ALA A 315 -18.83 -12.41 -20.96
C ALA A 315 -18.69 -11.54 -19.70
N TYR A 316 -18.56 -10.22 -19.87
CA TYR A 316 -18.36 -9.25 -18.80
C TYR A 316 -19.60 -9.05 -17.91
N SER A 317 -20.76 -9.60 -18.30
CA SER A 317 -21.93 -9.64 -17.40
C SER A 317 -21.68 -10.46 -16.12
N SER A 318 -20.67 -11.33 -16.13
CA SER A 318 -20.22 -12.13 -14.97
C SER A 318 -18.94 -11.60 -14.30
N LEU A 319 -18.36 -10.53 -14.84
CA LEU A 319 -17.15 -9.90 -14.30
C LEU A 319 -17.52 -8.75 -13.37
N GLN A 320 -16.83 -8.68 -12.24
CA GLN A 320 -16.82 -7.55 -11.33
C GLN A 320 -15.41 -7.00 -11.23
N THR A 321 -15.26 -5.68 -11.31
CA THR A 321 -13.95 -5.02 -11.26
C THR A 321 -13.78 -4.35 -9.90
N VAL A 322 -12.73 -4.71 -9.18
CA VAL A 322 -12.37 -4.06 -7.91
C VAL A 322 -11.38 -2.94 -8.21
N THR A 323 -11.69 -1.73 -7.74
CA THR A 323 -10.92 -0.51 -7.98
C THR A 323 -10.85 0.34 -6.71
N LEU A 324 -9.97 1.34 -6.63
CA LEU A 324 -9.96 2.22 -5.46
C LEU A 324 -11.17 3.16 -5.48
N LEU A 325 -11.70 3.45 -4.29
CA LEU A 325 -12.79 4.40 -4.15
C LEU A 325 -12.30 5.80 -4.59
N ARG A 326 -12.84 6.30 -5.71
CA ARG A 326 -12.57 7.68 -6.16
C ARG A 326 -13.62 8.60 -5.59
N THR A 327 -13.21 9.64 -4.86
CA THR A 327 -14.12 10.74 -4.55
C THR A 327 -14.03 11.80 -5.64
N VAL A 328 -15.18 12.32 -6.06
CA VAL A 328 -15.25 13.41 -7.04
C VAL A 328 -15.49 14.70 -6.27
N LYS A 329 -14.47 15.56 -6.24
CA LYS A 329 -14.58 16.91 -5.69
C LYS A 329 -14.02 17.95 -6.66
N PRO A 330 -14.51 19.21 -6.67
CA PRO A 330 -14.05 20.23 -7.61
C PRO A 330 -12.54 20.49 -7.55
N GLU A 331 -11.94 20.35 -6.37
CA GLU A 331 -10.50 20.48 -6.15
C GLU A 331 -9.71 19.42 -6.92
N PHE A 332 -10.22 18.17 -6.94
CA PHE A 332 -9.64 17.05 -7.65
C PHE A 332 -9.68 17.25 -9.17
N GLU A 333 -10.77 17.82 -9.70
CA GLU A 333 -10.88 18.15 -11.13
C GLU A 333 -9.84 19.20 -11.55
N LYS A 334 -9.67 20.25 -10.74
CA LYS A 334 -8.65 21.27 -10.97
C LYS A 334 -7.24 20.67 -10.94
N PHE A 335 -6.95 19.86 -9.93
CA PHE A 335 -5.69 19.12 -9.83
C PHE A 335 -5.45 18.26 -11.06
N SER A 336 -6.44 17.47 -11.48
CA SER A 336 -6.35 16.58 -12.64
C SER A 336 -6.06 17.35 -13.93
N MET A 337 -6.73 18.49 -14.14
CA MET A 337 -6.47 19.36 -15.30
C MET A 337 -5.06 19.96 -15.29
N GLU A 338 -4.56 20.40 -14.12
CA GLU A 338 -3.21 20.96 -14.01
C GLU A 338 -2.12 19.90 -14.21
N VAL A 339 -2.28 18.70 -13.63
CA VAL A 339 -1.35 17.58 -13.86
C VAL A 339 -1.34 17.20 -15.34
N LYS A 340 -2.51 17.03 -15.95
CA LYS A 340 -2.65 16.77 -17.38
C LYS A 340 -1.91 17.81 -18.22
N SER A 341 -2.16 19.10 -17.99
CA SER A 341 -1.51 20.17 -18.74
C SER A 341 0.02 20.15 -18.61
N SER A 342 0.54 19.86 -17.43
CA SER A 342 1.99 19.78 -17.19
C SER A 342 2.65 18.59 -17.88
N VAL A 343 1.96 17.44 -17.92
CA VAL A 343 2.48 16.22 -18.57
C VAL A 343 2.40 16.34 -20.09
N GLU A 344 1.29 16.85 -20.65
CA GLU A 344 1.13 17.08 -22.09
C GLU A 344 2.18 18.06 -22.64
N LYS A 345 2.53 19.10 -21.88
CA LYS A 345 3.60 20.05 -22.25
C LYS A 345 4.98 19.41 -22.34
N GLN A 346 5.19 18.26 -21.68
CA GLN A 346 6.42 17.49 -21.74
C GLN A 346 6.41 16.47 -22.89
N GLY A 347 5.36 16.44 -23.71
CA GLY A 347 5.26 15.60 -24.90
C GLY A 347 4.68 14.20 -24.65
N LEU A 348 4.18 13.93 -23.44
CA LEU A 348 3.49 12.67 -23.13
C LEU A 348 1.98 12.84 -23.28
N ASN A 349 1.37 11.99 -24.11
CA ASN A 349 -0.07 11.85 -24.20
C ASN A 349 -0.46 10.50 -23.58
N MET A 350 -1.33 10.53 -22.59
CA MET A 350 -1.71 9.37 -21.79
C MET A 350 -3.24 9.27 -21.70
N GLU A 351 -3.75 8.07 -21.47
CA GLU A 351 -5.17 7.87 -21.17
C GLU A 351 -5.48 8.31 -19.74
N ASP A 352 -4.65 7.87 -18.77
CA ASP A 352 -4.78 8.21 -17.35
C ASP A 352 -3.67 9.15 -16.88
N TYR A 353 -4.02 10.41 -16.62
CA TYR A 353 -3.10 11.42 -16.08
C TYR A 353 -3.00 11.39 -14.55
N VAL A 354 -4.00 10.83 -13.88
CA VAL A 354 -4.05 10.74 -12.42
C VAL A 354 -4.39 9.33 -12.01
N ASN A 355 -3.43 8.68 -11.37
CA ASN A 355 -3.53 7.37 -10.74
C ASN A 355 -3.24 7.49 -9.23
N MET A 356 -3.32 6.37 -8.50
CA MET A 356 -3.06 6.28 -7.06
C MET A 356 -1.73 6.90 -6.63
N PHE A 357 -0.67 6.75 -7.43
CA PHE A 357 0.66 7.25 -7.08
C PHE A 357 0.75 8.77 -7.18
N VAL A 358 0.17 9.34 -8.24
CA VAL A 358 0.12 10.79 -8.47
C VAL A 358 -0.66 11.48 -7.35
N GLU A 359 -1.82 10.93 -6.95
CA GLU A 359 -2.58 11.39 -5.78
C GLU A 359 -1.77 11.20 -4.48
N GLY A 360 -1.22 10.00 -4.25
CA GLY A 360 -0.51 9.66 -3.04
C GLY A 360 0.69 10.56 -2.77
N PHE A 361 1.50 10.89 -3.78
CA PHE A 361 2.65 11.78 -3.60
C PHE A 361 2.28 13.25 -3.42
N HIS A 362 1.13 13.70 -3.94
CA HIS A 362 0.58 14.99 -3.55
C HIS A 362 0.26 14.99 -2.05
N ASP A 363 -0.47 13.97 -1.59
CA ASP A 363 -0.94 13.87 -0.21
C ASP A 363 0.21 13.58 0.78
N ALA A 364 1.32 12.98 0.32
CA ALA A 364 2.54 12.81 1.09
C ALA A 364 3.13 14.14 1.55
N ILE A 365 3.14 15.16 0.69
CA ILE A 365 3.63 16.51 1.04
C ILE A 365 2.73 17.12 2.12
N LEU A 366 1.41 17.02 1.98
CA LEU A 366 0.46 17.53 2.97
C LEU A 366 0.65 16.84 4.32
N LEU A 367 0.77 15.52 4.32
CA LEU A 367 1.00 14.69 5.50
C LEU A 367 2.31 15.07 6.22
N TYR A 368 3.40 15.22 5.47
CA TYR A 368 4.68 15.64 6.01
C TYR A 368 4.61 17.03 6.67
N VAL A 369 3.94 17.99 6.02
CA VAL A 369 3.78 19.36 6.54
C VAL A 369 2.99 19.37 7.84
N LEU A 370 1.91 18.60 7.90
CA LEU A 370 1.11 18.44 9.11
C LEU A 370 1.94 17.85 10.25
N ALA A 371 2.70 16.78 9.99
CA ALA A 371 3.59 16.17 10.97
C ALA A 371 4.70 17.13 11.44
N LEU A 372 5.37 17.81 10.51
CA LEU A 372 6.44 18.75 10.82
C LEU A 372 5.94 19.94 11.66
N HIS A 373 4.72 20.44 11.38
CA HIS A 373 4.11 21.49 12.19
C HIS A 373 4.00 21.08 13.67
N GLU A 374 3.57 19.86 13.93
CA GLU A 374 3.39 19.33 15.28
C GLU A 374 4.73 19.06 15.98
N VAL A 375 5.70 18.51 15.25
CA VAL A 375 7.08 18.28 15.72
C VAL A 375 7.76 19.59 16.13
N LEU A 376 7.69 20.62 15.28
CA LEU A 376 8.26 21.94 15.58
C LEU A 376 7.60 22.59 16.82
N ARG A 377 6.29 22.42 16.98
CA ARG A 377 5.56 22.94 18.16
C ARG A 377 5.94 22.22 19.46
N ALA A 378 6.37 20.97 19.37
CA ALA A 378 6.86 20.20 20.50
C ALA A 378 8.33 20.50 20.85
N GLY A 379 9.00 21.40 20.12
CA GLY A 379 10.38 21.81 20.36
C GLY A 379 11.44 20.92 19.69
N TYR A 380 11.01 19.99 18.84
CA TYR A 380 11.88 19.20 17.97
C TYR A 380 12.13 19.93 16.65
N SER A 381 12.93 19.33 15.78
CA SER A 381 13.36 19.89 14.51
C SER A 381 12.94 19.01 13.33
N LYS A 382 13.14 19.52 12.12
CA LYS A 382 13.02 18.73 10.88
C LYS A 382 14.03 17.57 10.76
N LYS A 383 15.00 17.47 11.69
CA LYS A 383 16.01 16.40 11.74
C LYS A 383 15.60 15.21 12.62
N ASP A 384 14.50 15.34 13.36
CA ASP A 384 13.98 14.27 14.21
C ASP A 384 13.03 13.37 13.40
N GLY A 385 13.57 12.59 12.46
CA GLY A 385 12.79 11.85 11.47
C GLY A 385 11.80 10.88 12.06
N GLY A 386 12.18 10.11 13.07
CA GLY A 386 11.29 9.20 13.79
C GLY A 386 10.15 9.92 14.50
N LYS A 387 10.37 11.15 14.99
CA LYS A 387 9.29 11.99 15.56
C LYS A 387 8.33 12.47 14.48
N ILE A 388 8.85 12.84 13.30
CA ILE A 388 8.02 13.21 12.16
C ILE A 388 7.18 12.00 11.73
N ILE A 389 7.80 10.83 11.55
CA ILE A 389 7.10 9.61 11.15
C ILE A 389 6.02 9.22 12.16
N GLN A 390 6.30 9.26 13.46
CA GLN A 390 5.28 9.03 14.49
C GLN A 390 4.09 9.99 14.36
N GLN A 391 4.32 11.26 14.02
CA GLN A 391 3.26 12.23 13.78
C GLN A 391 2.55 12.04 12.43
N THR A 392 3.07 11.20 11.52
CA THR A 392 2.34 10.83 10.30
C THR A 392 1.39 9.66 10.50
N TRP A 393 1.55 8.87 11.57
CA TRP A 393 0.77 7.66 11.83
C TRP A 393 -0.50 7.95 12.64
N ASN A 394 -1.46 7.04 12.58
CA ASN A 394 -2.73 7.09 13.31
C ASN A 394 -3.47 8.43 13.17
N ARG A 395 -3.59 8.93 11.94
CA ARG A 395 -4.22 10.23 11.67
C ARG A 395 -5.07 10.20 10.42
N THR A 396 -6.05 11.08 10.41
CA THR A 396 -6.88 11.37 9.23
C THR A 396 -6.69 12.82 8.82
N PHE A 397 -6.56 13.08 7.53
CA PHE A 397 -6.47 14.42 6.95
C PHE A 397 -7.20 14.46 5.60
N GLU A 398 -7.43 15.66 5.08
CA GLU A 398 -8.05 15.86 3.78
C GLU A 398 -6.95 15.92 2.70
N GLY A 399 -6.95 14.93 1.80
CA GLY A 399 -6.09 14.86 0.62
C GLY A 399 -6.75 15.47 -0.62
N ILE A 400 -6.13 15.35 -1.79
CA ILE A 400 -6.67 15.94 -3.03
C ILE A 400 -7.86 15.18 -3.61
N ALA A 401 -8.00 13.90 -3.28
CA ALA A 401 -9.10 13.05 -3.74
C ALA A 401 -9.97 12.55 -2.57
N GLY A 402 -10.03 13.29 -1.46
CA GLY A 402 -10.89 13.01 -0.32
C GLY A 402 -10.11 12.76 0.98
N GLN A 403 -10.77 12.14 1.97
CA GLN A 403 -10.11 11.84 3.24
C GLN A 403 -9.06 10.75 3.08
N VAL A 404 -7.91 10.96 3.72
CA VAL A 404 -6.81 10.00 3.81
C VAL A 404 -6.62 9.65 5.28
N SER A 405 -6.70 8.35 5.59
CA SER A 405 -6.48 7.83 6.95
C SER A 405 -5.26 6.91 6.96
N ILE A 406 -4.27 7.24 7.79
CA ILE A 406 -3.10 6.42 8.08
C ILE A 406 -3.36 5.67 9.38
N ASP A 407 -3.20 4.35 9.37
CA ASP A 407 -3.39 3.50 10.54
C ASP A 407 -2.26 3.66 11.57
N ALA A 408 -2.38 2.95 12.69
CA ALA A 408 -1.40 3.00 13.78
C ALA A 408 -0.03 2.40 13.41
N ASN A 409 0.06 1.62 12.33
CA ASN A 409 1.29 1.09 11.76
C ASN A 409 1.87 2.00 10.67
N GLY A 410 1.26 3.14 10.38
CA GLY A 410 1.76 4.05 9.36
C GLY A 410 1.42 3.65 7.94
N ASP A 411 0.33 2.90 7.75
CA ASP A 411 -0.13 2.46 6.45
C ASP A 411 -1.51 3.03 6.14
N ARG A 412 -1.71 3.54 4.92
CA ARG A 412 -3.01 4.09 4.50
C ARG A 412 -4.06 2.98 4.48
N TYR A 413 -5.22 3.23 5.11
CA TYR A 413 -6.42 2.41 4.92
C TYR A 413 -6.85 2.45 3.45
N GLY A 414 -7.21 1.29 2.89
CA GLY A 414 -7.72 1.18 1.54
C GLY A 414 -9.23 1.25 1.49
N ASP A 415 -9.75 2.25 0.80
CA ASP A 415 -11.16 2.31 0.43
C ASP A 415 -11.29 1.86 -1.03
N PHE A 416 -12.23 0.97 -1.30
CA PHE A 416 -12.38 0.32 -2.60
C PHE A 416 -13.84 0.34 -3.06
N SER A 417 -14.04 0.24 -4.36
CA SER A 417 -15.34 0.08 -5.00
C SER A 417 -15.36 -1.18 -5.84
N VAL A 418 -16.53 -1.81 -5.92
CA VAL A 418 -16.80 -2.93 -6.84
C VAL A 418 -17.68 -2.41 -7.96
N ILE A 419 -17.21 -2.53 -9.19
CA ILE A 419 -17.93 -2.19 -10.41
C ILE A 419 -18.49 -3.47 -11.01
N ALA A 420 -19.74 -3.45 -11.47
CA ALA A 420 -20.32 -4.58 -12.21
C ALA A 420 -21.25 -4.08 -13.31
N MET A 421 -21.57 -4.96 -14.26
CA MET A 421 -22.51 -4.67 -15.33
C MET A 421 -23.95 -4.67 -14.82
N THR A 422 -24.60 -3.50 -14.80
CA THR A 422 -25.98 -3.31 -14.35
C THR A 422 -27.00 -3.28 -15.50
N ASP A 423 -26.54 -3.09 -16.73
CA ASP A 423 -27.34 -3.26 -17.95
C ASP A 423 -26.57 -4.11 -18.96
N VAL A 424 -27.02 -5.35 -19.17
CA VAL A 424 -26.35 -6.32 -20.05
C VAL A 424 -26.64 -6.04 -21.53
N GLU A 425 -27.80 -5.44 -21.83
CA GLU A 425 -28.15 -5.08 -23.19
C GLU A 425 -27.30 -3.90 -23.67
N ALA A 426 -27.17 -2.87 -22.84
CA ALA A 426 -26.31 -1.71 -23.12
C ALA A 426 -24.81 -2.00 -22.87
N GLY A 427 -24.49 -2.91 -21.94
CA GLY A 427 -23.14 -3.13 -21.44
C GLY A 427 -22.69 -2.08 -20.42
N THR A 428 -23.63 -1.42 -19.74
CA THR A 428 -23.36 -0.34 -18.77
C THR A 428 -22.82 -0.91 -17.47
N GLN A 429 -21.76 -0.29 -16.96
CA GLN A 429 -21.10 -0.65 -15.71
C GLN A 429 -21.27 0.46 -14.69
N GLU A 430 -21.57 0.07 -13.45
CA GLU A 430 -21.77 1.00 -12.34
C GLU A 430 -21.15 0.43 -11.07
N VAL A 431 -20.80 1.32 -10.13
CA VAL A 431 -20.36 0.90 -8.80
C VAL A 431 -21.53 0.29 -8.04
N ILE A 432 -21.37 -0.96 -7.62
CA ILE A 432 -22.41 -1.75 -6.94
C ILE A 432 -22.24 -1.80 -5.41
N GLY A 433 -21.04 -1.58 -4.91
CA GLY A 433 -20.73 -1.59 -3.49
C GLY A 433 -19.36 -0.98 -3.20
N ASP A 434 -19.17 -0.57 -1.96
CA ASP A 434 -17.96 0.08 -1.48
C ASP A 434 -17.45 -0.62 -0.21
N TYR A 435 -16.14 -0.68 -0.05
CA TYR A 435 -15.47 -1.08 1.17
C TYR A 435 -14.76 0.13 1.78
N PHE A 436 -15.01 0.38 3.06
CA PHE A 436 -14.36 1.44 3.82
C PHE A 436 -13.35 0.80 4.77
N GLY A 437 -12.06 1.00 4.50
CA GLY A 437 -10.98 0.26 5.16
C GLY A 437 -10.82 0.61 6.63
N LYS A 438 -11.13 1.85 7.01
CA LYS A 438 -11.04 2.28 8.42
C LYS A 438 -12.12 1.64 9.28
N GLU A 439 -13.33 1.51 8.75
CA GLU A 439 -14.46 0.87 9.42
C GLU A 439 -14.42 -0.66 9.29
N GLY A 440 -13.71 -1.19 8.30
CA GLY A 440 -13.66 -2.62 8.00
C GLY A 440 -15.00 -3.17 7.52
N ARG A 441 -15.77 -2.36 6.76
CA ARG A 441 -17.14 -2.71 6.34
C ARG A 441 -17.30 -2.60 4.83
N PHE A 442 -17.86 -3.66 4.25
CA PHE A 442 -18.35 -3.67 2.87
C PHE A 442 -19.86 -3.39 2.86
N GLU A 443 -20.29 -2.45 2.03
CA GLU A 443 -21.68 -2.03 1.90
C GLU A 443 -22.11 -1.99 0.43
N MET A 444 -23.23 -2.63 0.12
CA MET A 444 -23.87 -2.54 -1.20
C MET A 444 -24.56 -1.19 -1.37
N ARG A 445 -24.46 -0.58 -2.55
CA ARG A 445 -25.15 0.69 -2.83
C ARG A 445 -26.67 0.48 -2.97
N PRO A 446 -27.51 1.31 -2.33
CA PRO A 446 -28.94 1.05 -2.19
C PRO A 446 -29.78 1.17 -3.47
N ASN A 447 -29.27 1.82 -4.53
CA ASN A 447 -30.03 2.16 -5.74
C ASN A 447 -29.58 1.41 -7.01
N VAL A 448 -28.82 0.34 -6.86
CA VAL A 448 -28.24 -0.39 -7.99
C VAL A 448 -29.23 -1.45 -8.46
N LYS A 449 -29.77 -1.27 -9.67
CA LYS A 449 -30.61 -2.29 -10.30
C LYS A 449 -29.71 -3.39 -10.86
N TYR A 450 -29.55 -4.46 -10.10
CA TYR A 450 -28.82 -5.61 -10.57
C TYR A 450 -29.77 -6.49 -11.41
N PRO A 451 -29.53 -6.66 -12.74
CA PRO A 451 -30.44 -7.38 -13.62
C PRO A 451 -30.51 -8.88 -13.26
N TRP A 452 -29.47 -9.37 -12.60
CA TRP A 452 -29.33 -10.74 -12.13
C TRP A 452 -29.64 -10.81 -10.63
N GLY A 453 -30.91 -10.67 -10.23
CA GLY A 453 -31.32 -10.51 -8.81
C GLY A 453 -30.58 -11.36 -7.76
N PRO A 454 -30.68 -10.99 -6.45
CA PRO A 454 -29.79 -11.45 -5.35
C PRO A 454 -29.63 -12.97 -5.15
N LEU A 455 -30.44 -13.79 -5.83
CA LEU A 455 -30.44 -15.25 -5.77
C LEU A 455 -29.33 -15.94 -6.59
N LYS A 456 -28.64 -15.27 -7.53
CA LYS A 456 -27.57 -15.91 -8.35
C LYS A 456 -26.14 -15.66 -7.88
N LEU A 457 -25.92 -14.76 -6.91
CA LEU A 457 -24.65 -14.65 -6.16
C LEU A 457 -24.48 -15.75 -5.11
N ARG A 458 -25.52 -16.59 -4.90
CA ARG A 458 -25.39 -17.88 -4.20
C ARG A 458 -24.71 -18.89 -5.12
N ILE A 459 -23.42 -18.69 -5.29
CA ILE A 459 -22.54 -19.65 -5.90
C ILE A 459 -22.49 -20.88 -5.00
N ASP A 460 -22.90 -22.04 -5.52
CA ASP A 460 -22.85 -23.29 -4.77
C ASP A 460 -21.42 -23.86 -4.79
N GLU A 461 -20.71 -23.69 -3.68
CA GLU A 461 -19.38 -24.28 -3.46
C GLU A 461 -19.42 -25.81 -3.22
N ASN A 462 -20.61 -26.42 -3.08
CA ASN A 462 -20.75 -27.83 -2.66
C ASN A 462 -20.43 -28.88 -3.74
N ARG A 463 -19.78 -28.51 -4.85
CA ARG A 463 -19.27 -29.52 -5.80
C ARG A 463 -18.02 -30.16 -5.19
N ILE A 464 -18.25 -31.10 -4.27
CA ILE A 464 -17.22 -32.03 -3.80
C ILE A 464 -16.76 -32.82 -5.02
N VAL A 465 -15.57 -32.50 -5.52
CA VAL A 465 -14.87 -33.39 -6.44
C VAL A 465 -14.56 -34.66 -5.66
N GLU A 466 -15.30 -35.75 -5.93
CA GLU A 466 -14.93 -37.07 -5.47
C GLU A 466 -13.55 -37.41 -6.06
N HIS A 467 -12.50 -37.21 -5.26
CA HIS A 467 -11.19 -37.79 -5.55
C HIS A 467 -11.31 -39.31 -5.47
N THR A 468 -11.62 -39.94 -6.61
CA THR A 468 -11.50 -41.39 -6.78
C THR A 468 -10.01 -41.76 -6.91
N ASN A 469 -9.42 -41.98 -5.74
CA ASN A 469 -8.31 -42.87 -5.37
C ASN A 469 -7.14 -43.20 -6.34
N SER A 470 -5.96 -43.12 -5.69
CA SER A 470 -4.74 -43.92 -5.87
C SER A 470 -3.71 -43.49 -6.93
N SER A 471 -2.95 -42.46 -6.57
CA SER A 471 -1.50 -42.49 -6.76
C SER A 471 -0.85 -41.85 -5.52
N PRO A 472 0.24 -42.42 -4.97
CA PRO A 472 0.79 -41.94 -3.70
C PRO A 472 1.31 -40.51 -3.88
N CYS A 473 0.94 -39.65 -2.94
CA CYS A 473 1.54 -38.33 -2.76
C CYS A 473 3.06 -38.44 -2.84
N LYS A 474 3.65 -37.91 -3.91
CA LYS A 474 5.01 -37.39 -3.80
C LYS A 474 4.90 -36.12 -2.98
N SER A 475 5.17 -36.27 -1.70
CA SER A 475 5.67 -35.22 -0.84
C SER A 475 6.86 -34.55 -1.54
N SER A 476 6.60 -33.46 -2.28
CA SER A 476 7.61 -32.47 -2.60
C SER A 476 7.75 -31.56 -1.38
N GLY A 477 8.27 -32.15 -0.29
CA GLY A 477 8.78 -31.39 0.83
C GLY A 477 9.96 -30.55 0.34
N GLY A 478 9.99 -29.28 0.76
CA GLY A 478 11.14 -28.42 0.57
C GLY A 478 12.40 -29.10 1.08
N LEU A 479 13.36 -29.33 0.17
CA LEU A 479 14.69 -29.84 0.49
C LEU A 479 15.62 -29.80 -0.74
N GLU A 480 15.67 -28.69 -1.49
CA GLU A 480 16.72 -28.54 -2.52
C GLU A 480 17.56 -27.25 -2.43
N GLU A 481 17.19 -26.23 -1.66
CA GLU A 481 18.12 -25.12 -1.40
C GLU A 481 19.05 -25.37 -0.20
N SER A 482 18.58 -26.02 0.87
CA SER A 482 19.42 -26.28 2.05
C SER A 482 20.52 -27.34 1.85
N ALA A 483 20.33 -28.27 0.91
CA ALA A 483 21.33 -29.30 0.61
C ALA A 483 22.49 -28.73 -0.22
N VAL A 484 22.20 -27.84 -1.18
CA VAL A 484 23.23 -27.20 -2.01
C VAL A 484 24.03 -26.17 -1.19
N THR A 485 23.38 -25.37 -0.35
CA THR A 485 24.10 -24.45 0.56
C THR A 485 24.96 -25.23 1.56
N GLY A 486 24.47 -26.35 2.09
CA GLY A 486 25.23 -27.21 3.01
C GLY A 486 26.48 -27.83 2.37
N ILE A 487 26.39 -28.28 1.12
CA ILE A 487 27.53 -28.83 0.37
C ILE A 487 28.56 -27.73 0.08
N VAL A 488 28.13 -26.54 -0.33
CA VAL A 488 29.03 -25.42 -0.65
C VAL A 488 29.73 -24.89 0.60
N VAL A 489 28.99 -24.68 1.69
CA VAL A 489 29.56 -24.23 2.97
C VAL A 489 30.49 -25.30 3.56
N GLY A 490 30.10 -26.58 3.49
CA GLY A 490 30.93 -27.70 3.91
C GLY A 490 32.24 -27.81 3.11
N ALA A 491 32.19 -27.63 1.79
CA ALA A 491 33.38 -27.64 0.94
C ALA A 491 34.31 -26.45 1.24
N LEU A 492 33.77 -25.26 1.45
CA LEU A 492 34.55 -24.06 1.80
C LEU A 492 35.21 -24.18 3.19
N LEU A 493 34.49 -24.69 4.19
CA LEU A 493 35.05 -24.95 5.52
C LEU A 493 36.11 -26.06 5.49
N GLY A 494 35.88 -27.12 4.71
CA GLY A 494 36.85 -28.19 4.49
C GLY A 494 38.14 -27.69 3.84
N ALA A 495 38.03 -26.86 2.80
CA ALA A 495 39.18 -26.23 2.16
C ALA A 495 39.92 -25.28 3.10
N GLY A 496 39.19 -24.48 3.89
CA GLY A 496 39.78 -23.59 4.91
C GLY A 496 40.57 -24.35 5.98
N LEU A 497 40.03 -25.46 6.48
CA LEU A 497 40.71 -26.32 7.47
C LEU A 497 41.96 -27.00 6.90
N LEU A 498 41.91 -27.48 5.65
CA LEU A 498 43.08 -28.07 4.98
C LEU A 498 44.20 -27.04 4.76
N MET A 499 43.84 -25.81 4.35
CA MET A 499 44.79 -24.72 4.22
C MET A 499 45.40 -24.34 5.57
N ALA A 500 44.58 -24.22 6.62
CA ALA A 500 45.07 -23.97 7.98
C ALA A 500 46.03 -25.08 8.44
N PHE A 501 45.67 -26.36 8.25
CA PHE A 501 46.52 -27.49 8.60
C PHE A 501 47.85 -27.47 7.84
N TYR A 502 47.85 -27.13 6.56
CA TYR A 502 49.08 -27.00 5.77
C TYR A 502 49.99 -25.89 6.30
N PHE A 503 49.43 -24.72 6.65
CA PHE A 503 50.18 -23.61 7.23
C PHE A 503 50.73 -23.91 8.63
N PHE A 504 49.94 -24.57 9.49
CA PHE A 504 50.40 -24.96 10.83
C PHE A 504 51.45 -26.07 10.78
N ARG A 505 51.32 -27.03 9.86
CA ARG A 505 52.33 -28.08 9.67
C ARG A 505 53.64 -27.52 9.10
N GLY A 506 53.56 -26.57 8.16
CA GLY A 506 54.73 -25.85 7.63
C GLY A 506 55.46 -25.00 8.67
N LYS A 507 54.76 -24.44 9.66
CA LYS A 507 55.38 -23.72 10.79
C LYS A 507 56.00 -24.64 11.85
N LEU A 508 55.52 -25.89 11.98
CA LEU A 508 56.10 -26.88 12.89
C LEU A 508 57.36 -27.53 12.31
N THR A 509 57.44 -27.76 11.00
CA THR A 509 58.65 -28.27 10.35
C THR A 509 59.79 -27.26 10.24
N ASN A 510 59.50 -25.95 10.24
CA ASN A 510 60.51 -24.88 10.24
C ASN A 510 61.08 -24.52 11.62
N LYS A 511 60.67 -25.20 12.70
CA LYS A 511 61.28 -25.05 14.04
C LYS A 511 62.24 -26.18 14.42
N THR A 512 62.52 -27.10 13.50
CA THR A 512 63.45 -28.24 13.71
C THR A 512 64.47 -28.40 12.59
N LYS A 513 64.95 -27.28 12.02
CA LYS A 513 66.21 -27.21 11.28
C LYS A 513 66.96 -25.94 11.61
#